data_AF-A0AAJ2UTD5-F1
#
_entry.id   AF-A0AAJ2UTD5-F1
#
_cell.length_a   1.000
_cell.length_b   1.000
_cell.length_c   1.000
_cell.angle_alpha   90.00
_cell.angle_beta   90.00
_cell.angle_gamma   90.00
#
_symmetry.space_group_name_H-M   'P 1'
#
loop_
_entity.id
_entity.type
_entity.pdbx_description
1 polymer ?
#
loop_
_entity_poly.entity_id
_entity_poly.type
_entity_poly.pdbx_seq_one_letter_code
_entity_poly.pdbx_strand_id
1 'polypeptide(L)'
;MAVELRVLRRDDILLAATSAGFSVMTERRLEDFRRDGLMPRPVRVGNDGRRPVWIYPPGSDRQLVQLLRWRKHTSNVNVLRVVLWIEGFPLALDVVRASATAVMDGLSHELEQLLQTEASSRDLDPADDQDAVVDAVAETMAAKRGKDALPRPIRVPAGKRATAVAQLLRIFALGTQPNVTEDEAETVEKVLGVSPGRRHRVEDAGPWLTGPASVLVGAADFVSLPRMTEALTDATDTEWEEARSSAAAFFLQLPVFSRAVAAMTGNKNFAGMGGHTALDSEPLMAVLLMAFVLGARGADWFGNVEDLAATLARWPTLVGEMKQVLDLPQAELDRNLAGLSHEMRARTQRIIQALLDGELDTGPKPVR
;
A
#
# COMPACT_ATOMS: atom_id res chain seq x y z
N MET A 1 -25.49 13.06 -20.83
CA MET A 1 -25.93 11.73 -21.28
C MET A 1 -26.26 10.91 -20.04
N ALA A 2 -27.50 10.47 -19.86
CA ALA A 2 -27.86 9.60 -18.74
C ALA A 2 -27.27 8.22 -19.01
N VAL A 3 -26.31 7.79 -18.17
CA VAL A 3 -25.81 6.41 -18.21
C VAL A 3 -26.96 5.53 -17.73
N GLU A 4 -27.52 4.70 -18.61
CA GLU A 4 -28.48 3.68 -18.20
C GLU A 4 -27.83 2.81 -17.13
N LEU A 5 -28.43 2.78 -15.93
CA LEU A 5 -27.95 1.96 -14.82
C LEU A 5 -28.08 0.49 -15.23
N ARG A 6 -26.95 -0.13 -15.56
CA ARG A 6 -26.89 -1.56 -15.85
C ARG A 6 -27.43 -2.34 -14.65
N VAL A 7 -28.55 -3.03 -14.85
CA VAL A 7 -29.16 -3.87 -13.82
C VAL A 7 -28.30 -5.13 -13.64
N LEU A 8 -27.65 -5.26 -12.48
CA LEU A 8 -26.81 -6.42 -12.17
C LEU A 8 -27.60 -7.47 -11.42
N ARG A 9 -27.76 -8.66 -11.99
CA ARG A 9 -28.32 -9.84 -11.32
C ARG A 9 -27.19 -10.75 -10.86
N ARG A 10 -27.52 -11.75 -10.04
CA ARG A 10 -26.54 -12.73 -9.51
C ARG A 10 -25.69 -13.36 -10.62
N ASP A 11 -26.31 -13.74 -11.73
CA ASP A 11 -25.61 -14.41 -12.82
C ASP A 11 -24.63 -13.45 -13.53
N ASP A 12 -24.92 -12.15 -13.59
CA ASP A 12 -23.99 -11.13 -14.09
C ASP A 12 -22.75 -11.01 -13.19
N ILE A 13 -22.95 -11.07 -11.87
CA ILE A 13 -21.87 -11.02 -10.88
C ILE A 13 -20.94 -12.25 -11.01
N LEU A 14 -21.52 -13.44 -11.15
CA LEU A 14 -20.74 -14.68 -11.34
C LEU A 14 -20.05 -14.72 -12.70
N LEU A 15 -20.71 -14.20 -13.75
CA LEU A 15 -20.13 -14.05 -15.07
C LEU A 15 -18.92 -13.11 -15.03
N ALA A 16 -19.02 -11.95 -14.36
CA ALA A 16 -17.91 -11.02 -14.22
C ALA A 16 -16.68 -11.66 -13.57
N ALA A 17 -16.87 -12.44 -12.50
CA ALA A 17 -15.79 -13.20 -11.88
C ALA A 17 -15.16 -14.21 -12.86
N THR A 18 -15.99 -14.96 -13.60
CA THR A 18 -15.52 -15.94 -14.58
C THR A 18 -14.75 -15.28 -15.73
N SER A 19 -15.28 -14.18 -16.28
CA SER A 19 -14.62 -13.37 -17.32
C SER A 19 -13.30 -12.78 -16.85
N ALA A 20 -13.16 -12.48 -15.55
CA ALA A 20 -11.92 -12.05 -14.94
C ALA A 20 -10.96 -13.21 -14.57
N GLY A 21 -11.27 -14.45 -14.96
CA GLY A 21 -10.43 -15.63 -14.76
C GLY A 21 -10.66 -16.37 -13.44
N PHE A 22 -11.72 -16.06 -12.69
CA PHE A 22 -12.06 -16.70 -11.42
C PHE A 22 -13.19 -17.73 -11.59
N SER A 23 -12.90 -18.85 -12.27
CA SER A 23 -13.88 -19.91 -12.59
C SER A 23 -14.40 -20.70 -11.37
N VAL A 24 -13.76 -20.58 -10.20
CA VAL A 24 -14.16 -21.27 -8.96
C VAL A 24 -15.23 -20.47 -8.17
N MET A 25 -15.74 -19.37 -8.73
CA MET A 25 -16.75 -18.56 -8.06
C MET A 25 -18.12 -19.26 -8.10
N THR A 26 -18.70 -19.48 -6.93
CA THR A 26 -20.02 -20.13 -6.77
C THR A 26 -20.98 -19.24 -5.99
N GLU A 27 -22.27 -19.52 -6.09
CA GLU A 27 -23.30 -18.83 -5.31
C GLU A 27 -23.04 -18.94 -3.79
N ARG A 28 -22.62 -20.11 -3.31
CA ARG A 28 -22.28 -20.32 -1.91
C ARG A 28 -21.16 -19.39 -1.47
N ARG A 29 -20.08 -19.29 -2.26
CA ARG A 29 -18.96 -18.39 -1.96
C ARG A 29 -19.38 -16.91 -2.01
N LEU A 30 -20.30 -16.55 -2.89
CA LEU A 30 -20.86 -15.20 -2.95
C LEU A 30 -21.72 -14.90 -1.71
N GLU A 31 -22.45 -15.88 -1.18
CA GLU A 31 -23.16 -15.75 0.10
C GLU A 31 -22.19 -15.61 1.27
N ASP A 32 -21.10 -16.40 1.30
CA ASP A 32 -20.07 -16.25 2.32
C ASP A 32 -19.47 -14.83 2.32
N PHE A 33 -19.14 -14.27 1.15
CA PHE A 33 -18.65 -12.89 1.06
C PHE A 33 -19.69 -11.85 1.50
N ARG A 34 -20.98 -12.09 1.26
CA ARG A 34 -22.06 -11.22 1.75
C ARG A 34 -22.24 -11.31 3.26
N ARG A 35 -22.14 -12.51 3.84
CA ARG A 35 -22.15 -12.71 5.29
C ARG A 35 -20.98 -11.99 5.95
N ASP A 36 -19.81 -12.05 5.31
CA ASP A 36 -18.59 -11.40 5.79
C ASP A 36 -18.56 -9.89 5.50
N GLY A 37 -19.60 -9.31 4.89
CA GLY A 37 -19.69 -7.87 4.61
C GLY A 37 -18.71 -7.37 3.54
N LEU A 38 -18.15 -8.28 2.74
CA LEU A 38 -17.21 -7.96 1.65
C LEU A 38 -17.93 -7.66 0.32
N MET A 39 -19.21 -8.03 0.24
CA MET A 39 -20.08 -7.83 -0.92
C MET A 39 -21.43 -7.25 -0.47
N PRO A 40 -22.00 -6.29 -1.22
CA PRO A 40 -23.33 -5.78 -0.92
C PRO A 40 -24.39 -6.87 -1.09
N ARG A 41 -25.46 -6.77 -0.31
CA ARG A 41 -26.64 -7.62 -0.49
C ARG A 41 -27.46 -7.11 -1.69
N PRO A 42 -28.05 -8.00 -2.49
CA PRO A 42 -28.97 -7.56 -3.53
C PRO A 42 -30.23 -6.96 -2.88
N VAL A 43 -30.79 -5.95 -3.52
CA VAL A 43 -32.00 -5.24 -3.10
C VAL A 43 -33.17 -5.70 -3.96
N ARG A 44 -34.34 -5.89 -3.33
CA ARG A 44 -35.56 -6.22 -4.06
C ARG A 44 -36.10 -4.96 -4.73
N VAL A 45 -36.26 -5.01 -6.05
CA VAL A 45 -36.79 -3.87 -6.84
C VAL A 45 -38.19 -4.09 -7.38
N GLY A 46 -38.74 -5.30 -7.23
CA GLY A 46 -40.09 -5.59 -7.65
C GLY A 46 -40.36 -7.08 -7.72
N ASN A 47 -41.34 -7.44 -8.54
CA ASN A 47 -41.70 -8.81 -8.88
C ASN A 47 -41.79 -8.97 -10.40
N ASP A 48 -41.31 -10.10 -10.90
CA ASP A 48 -41.59 -10.60 -12.23
C ASP A 48 -42.67 -11.66 -12.10
N GLY A 49 -43.92 -11.26 -12.35
CA GLY A 49 -45.11 -12.01 -11.96
C GLY A 49 -45.17 -12.27 -10.46
N ARG A 50 -45.02 -13.53 -10.05
CA ARG A 50 -45.01 -13.95 -8.62
C ARG A 50 -43.60 -14.04 -8.02
N ARG A 51 -42.54 -13.91 -8.82
CA ARG A 51 -41.15 -14.09 -8.36
C ARG A 51 -40.55 -12.75 -7.98
N PRO A 52 -39.95 -12.60 -6.78
CA PRO A 52 -39.26 -11.36 -6.44
C PRO A 52 -38.00 -11.18 -7.30
N VAL A 53 -37.79 -9.96 -7.79
CA VAL A 53 -36.59 -9.59 -8.56
C VAL A 53 -35.62 -8.89 -7.63
N TRP A 54 -34.42 -9.47 -7.51
CA TRP A 54 -33.32 -8.99 -6.71
C TRP A 54 -32.20 -8.50 -7.61
N ILE A 55 -31.71 -7.30 -7.35
CA ILE A 55 -30.62 -6.69 -8.13
C ILE A 55 -29.52 -6.22 -7.21
N TYR A 56 -28.29 -6.34 -7.68
CA TYR A 56 -27.12 -5.83 -6.99
C TYR A 56 -26.98 -4.31 -7.25
N PRO A 57 -26.46 -3.56 -6.26
CA PRO A 57 -26.07 -2.18 -6.49
C PRO A 57 -25.05 -2.06 -7.64
N PRO A 58 -25.06 -0.95 -8.40
CA PRO A 58 -24.06 -0.71 -9.44
C PRO A 58 -22.62 -0.87 -8.93
N GLY A 59 -21.76 -1.46 -9.74
CA GLY A 59 -20.35 -1.69 -9.40
C GLY A 59 -20.06 -2.93 -8.54
N SER A 60 -21.09 -3.70 -8.14
CA SER A 60 -20.91 -4.95 -7.40
C SER A 60 -20.10 -6.00 -8.17
N ASP A 61 -20.20 -6.01 -9.50
CA ASP A 61 -19.38 -6.85 -10.38
C ASP A 61 -17.88 -6.51 -10.24
N ARG A 62 -17.55 -5.21 -10.33
CA ARG A 62 -16.18 -4.72 -10.11
C ARG A 62 -15.69 -5.01 -8.69
N GLN A 63 -16.54 -4.82 -7.68
CA GLN A 63 -16.20 -5.11 -6.29
C GLN A 63 -15.84 -6.58 -6.09
N LEU A 64 -16.61 -7.51 -6.68
CA LEU A 64 -16.31 -8.93 -6.59
C LEU A 64 -14.97 -9.27 -7.24
N VAL A 65 -14.71 -8.73 -8.44
CA VAL A 65 -13.44 -8.97 -9.14
C VAL A 65 -12.25 -8.45 -8.32
N GLN A 66 -12.36 -7.26 -7.74
CA GLN A 66 -11.30 -6.69 -6.89
C GLN A 66 -11.11 -7.50 -5.59
N LEU A 67 -12.20 -7.88 -4.92
CA LEU A 67 -12.16 -8.76 -3.76
C LEU A 67 -11.43 -10.07 -4.08
N LEU A 68 -11.73 -10.69 -5.23
CA LEU A 68 -11.12 -11.95 -5.65
C LEU A 68 -9.63 -11.79 -5.98
N ARG A 69 -9.22 -10.63 -6.52
CA ARG A 69 -7.79 -10.29 -6.71
C ARG A 69 -7.08 -10.19 -5.37
N TRP A 70 -7.61 -9.42 -4.42
CA TRP A 70 -7.01 -9.28 -3.09
C TRP A 70 -7.01 -10.57 -2.26
N ARG A 71 -8.02 -11.43 -2.44
CA ARG A 71 -8.09 -12.77 -1.81
C ARG A 71 -6.93 -13.69 -2.19
N LYS A 72 -6.21 -13.42 -3.28
CA LYS A 72 -4.97 -14.15 -3.62
C LYS A 72 -3.80 -13.77 -2.71
N HIS A 73 -3.85 -12.60 -2.07
CA HIS A 73 -2.77 -12.03 -1.25
C HIS A 73 -3.10 -12.11 0.25
N THR A 74 -4.38 -12.12 0.62
CA THR A 74 -4.78 -12.27 2.02
C THR A 74 -6.12 -12.99 2.16
N SER A 75 -6.25 -13.79 3.21
CA SER A 75 -7.53 -14.37 3.66
C SER A 75 -8.17 -13.56 4.80
N ASN A 76 -7.47 -12.57 5.34
CA ASN A 76 -7.94 -11.77 6.47
C ASN A 76 -9.10 -10.85 6.04
N VAL A 77 -10.30 -11.16 6.51
CA VAL A 77 -11.54 -10.42 6.18
C VAL A 77 -11.44 -8.96 6.60
N ASN A 78 -10.81 -8.65 7.72
CA ASN A 78 -10.70 -7.29 8.22
C ASN A 78 -9.84 -6.43 7.29
N VAL A 79 -8.70 -6.96 6.85
CA VAL A 79 -7.84 -6.28 5.86
C VAL A 79 -8.58 -6.06 4.55
N LEU A 80 -9.31 -7.08 4.06
CA LEU A 80 -10.06 -6.98 2.81
C LEU A 80 -11.15 -5.90 2.86
N ARG A 81 -11.83 -5.70 3.99
CA ARG A 81 -12.83 -4.63 4.15
C ARG A 81 -12.19 -3.25 4.02
N VAL A 82 -11.07 -3.03 4.70
CA VAL A 82 -10.37 -1.74 4.66
C VAL A 82 -9.85 -1.43 3.26
N VAL A 83 -9.22 -2.41 2.59
CA VAL A 83 -8.73 -2.26 1.21
C VAL A 83 -9.86 -1.93 0.24
N LEU A 84 -10.97 -2.67 0.27
CA LEU A 84 -12.12 -2.41 -0.61
C LEU A 84 -12.72 -1.03 -0.35
N TRP A 85 -12.81 -0.61 0.91
CA TRP A 85 -13.26 0.73 1.24
C TRP A 85 -12.31 1.79 0.69
N ILE A 86 -11.00 1.66 0.87
CA ILE A 86 -9.99 2.58 0.28
C ILE A 86 -10.12 2.64 -1.25
N GLU A 87 -10.43 1.54 -1.93
CA GLU A 87 -10.67 1.52 -3.39
C GLU A 87 -11.97 2.21 -3.85
N GLY A 88 -12.76 2.74 -2.93
CA GLY A 88 -14.00 3.47 -3.24
C GLY A 88 -15.26 2.61 -3.20
N PHE A 89 -15.19 1.35 -2.77
CA PHE A 89 -16.38 0.50 -2.66
C PHE A 89 -17.24 0.89 -1.44
N PRO A 90 -18.58 0.73 -1.54
CA PRO A 90 -19.49 1.11 -0.47
C PRO A 90 -19.48 0.04 0.64
N LEU A 91 -18.69 0.27 1.68
CA LEU A 91 -18.72 -0.48 2.94
C LEU A 91 -19.13 0.47 4.07
N ALA A 92 -19.85 -0.06 5.07
CA ALA A 92 -20.26 0.72 6.23
C ALA A 92 -19.03 1.10 7.06
N LEU A 93 -18.91 2.39 7.40
CA LEU A 93 -17.71 2.93 8.04
C LEU A 93 -17.44 2.32 9.42
N ASP A 94 -18.48 2.07 10.22
CA ASP A 94 -18.40 1.39 11.51
C ASP A 94 -17.73 0.01 11.39
N VAL A 95 -18.08 -0.76 10.36
CA VAL A 95 -17.48 -2.07 10.07
C VAL A 95 -16.02 -1.93 9.62
N VAL A 96 -15.70 -0.90 8.84
CA VAL A 96 -14.33 -0.62 8.38
C VAL A 96 -13.44 -0.21 9.55
N ARG A 97 -13.91 0.68 10.43
CA ARG A 97 -13.23 1.09 11.66
C ARG A 97 -12.92 -0.10 12.55
N ALA A 98 -13.94 -0.89 12.89
CA ALA A 98 -13.77 -2.10 13.69
C ALA A 98 -12.78 -3.09 13.06
N SER A 99 -12.77 -3.19 11.73
CA SER A 99 -11.84 -4.05 11.00
C SER A 99 -10.40 -3.54 11.08
N ALA A 100 -10.17 -2.23 10.90
CA ALA A 100 -8.85 -1.63 11.01
C ALA A 100 -8.28 -1.74 12.42
N THR A 101 -9.08 -1.41 13.45
CA THR A 101 -8.70 -1.58 14.86
C THR A 101 -8.32 -3.03 15.15
N ALA A 102 -9.14 -4.01 14.75
CA ALA A 102 -8.84 -5.41 14.97
C ALA A 102 -7.55 -5.89 14.27
N VAL A 103 -7.19 -5.29 13.13
CA VAL A 103 -5.91 -5.59 12.46
C VAL A 103 -4.74 -5.01 13.26
N MET A 104 -4.86 -3.77 13.73
CA MET A 104 -3.79 -3.10 14.49
C MET A 104 -3.58 -3.73 15.86
N ASP A 105 -4.65 -4.10 16.56
CA ASP A 105 -4.58 -4.86 17.81
C ASP A 105 -3.89 -6.22 17.58
N GLY A 106 -4.18 -6.88 16.46
CA GLY A 106 -3.52 -8.11 16.06
C GLY A 106 -2.01 -7.92 15.84
N LEU A 107 -1.60 -6.85 15.17
CA LEU A 107 -0.18 -6.53 14.98
C LEU A 107 0.53 -6.21 16.31
N SER A 108 -0.13 -5.46 17.20
CA SER A 108 0.39 -5.16 18.54
C SER A 108 0.60 -6.44 19.34
N HIS A 109 -0.38 -7.35 19.29
CA HIS A 109 -0.27 -8.64 19.97
C HIS A 109 0.81 -9.55 19.37
N GLU A 110 0.95 -9.59 18.04
CA GLU A 110 2.02 -10.35 17.38
C GLU A 110 3.41 -9.81 17.76
N LEU A 111 3.56 -8.50 17.88
CA LEU A 111 4.80 -7.86 18.34
C LEU A 111 5.11 -8.21 19.80
N GLU A 112 4.13 -8.11 20.69
CA GLU A 112 4.26 -8.50 22.09
C GLU A 112 4.69 -9.98 22.23
N GLN A 113 4.05 -10.88 21.49
CA GLN A 113 4.41 -12.30 21.48
C GLN A 113 5.84 -12.53 20.96
N LEU A 114 6.26 -11.80 19.93
CA LEU A 114 7.61 -11.89 19.39
C LEU A 114 8.64 -11.47 20.45
N LEU A 115 8.42 -10.33 21.11
CA LEU A 115 9.29 -9.82 22.17
C LEU A 115 9.33 -10.77 23.37
N GLN A 116 8.18 -11.28 23.80
CA GLN A 116 8.08 -12.26 24.89
C GLN A 116 8.83 -13.56 24.56
N THR A 117 8.72 -14.03 23.32
CA THR A 117 9.40 -15.26 22.87
C THR A 117 10.92 -15.08 22.88
N GLU A 118 11.42 -13.94 22.35
CA GLU A 118 12.86 -13.66 22.36
C GLU A 118 13.38 -13.48 23.80
N ALA A 119 12.66 -12.74 24.65
CA ALA A 119 13.02 -12.55 26.05
C ALA A 119 13.16 -13.89 26.80
N SER A 120 12.14 -14.75 26.67
CA SER A 120 12.14 -16.08 27.28
C SER A 120 13.28 -16.97 26.77
N SER A 121 13.66 -16.84 25.50
CA SER A 121 14.77 -17.62 24.92
C SER A 121 16.15 -17.22 25.43
N ARG A 122 16.28 -16.01 26.00
CA ARG A 122 17.52 -15.43 26.49
C ARG A 122 17.57 -15.24 28.01
N ASP A 123 16.57 -15.72 28.74
CA ASP A 123 16.43 -15.54 30.18
C ASP A 123 16.45 -14.05 30.60
N LEU A 124 15.81 -13.20 29.78
CA LEU A 124 15.64 -11.77 30.02
C LEU A 124 14.22 -11.48 30.52
N ASP A 125 14.07 -10.48 31.39
CA ASP A 125 12.76 -9.97 31.76
C ASP A 125 12.33 -8.91 30.73
N PRO A 126 11.25 -9.10 29.96
CA PRO A 126 10.82 -8.13 28.96
C PRO A 126 10.44 -6.76 29.55
N ALA A 127 10.10 -6.67 30.83
CA ALA A 127 9.80 -5.40 31.50
C ALA A 127 11.07 -4.62 31.86
N ASP A 128 12.10 -5.31 32.36
CA ASP A 128 13.34 -4.67 32.84
C ASP A 128 14.44 -4.61 31.76
N ASP A 129 14.39 -5.50 30.76
CA ASP A 129 15.41 -5.69 29.72
C ASP A 129 14.90 -5.39 28.30
N GLN A 130 13.87 -4.53 28.16
CA GLN A 130 13.22 -4.25 26.87
C GLN A 130 14.22 -3.90 25.75
N ASP A 131 15.23 -3.08 26.04
CA ASP A 131 16.25 -2.71 25.06
C ASP A 131 17.10 -3.90 24.58
N ALA A 132 17.50 -4.79 25.49
CA ALA A 132 18.27 -5.98 25.16
C ALA A 132 17.44 -6.97 24.33
N VAL A 133 16.14 -7.10 24.63
CA VAL A 133 15.20 -7.92 23.86
C VAL A 133 15.03 -7.36 22.44
N VAL A 134 14.86 -6.04 22.30
CA VAL A 134 14.74 -5.39 20.98
C VAL A 134 16.02 -5.57 20.15
N ASP A 135 17.18 -5.39 20.76
CA ASP A 135 18.46 -5.57 20.08
C ASP A 135 18.63 -7.03 19.62
N ALA A 136 18.24 -8.00 20.45
CA ALA A 136 18.23 -9.42 20.11
C ALA A 136 17.32 -9.76 18.91
N VAL A 137 16.09 -9.25 18.90
CA VAL A 137 15.18 -9.40 17.76
C VAL A 137 15.78 -8.76 16.50
N ALA A 138 16.35 -7.57 16.64
CA ALA A 138 16.95 -6.82 15.53
C ALA A 138 18.15 -7.55 14.92
N GLU A 139 19.00 -8.16 15.73
CA GLU A 139 20.10 -9.02 15.27
C GLU A 139 19.59 -10.19 14.45
N THR A 140 18.57 -10.89 14.95
CA THR A 140 17.93 -12.02 14.25
C THR A 140 17.36 -11.57 12.92
N MET A 141 16.61 -10.48 12.88
CA MET A 141 16.03 -9.91 11.66
C MET A 141 17.10 -9.45 10.66
N ALA A 142 18.16 -8.78 11.14
CA ALA A 142 19.27 -8.34 10.30
C ALA A 142 20.08 -9.52 9.75
N ALA A 143 20.19 -10.63 10.47
CA ALA A 143 20.90 -11.82 10.04
C ALA A 143 20.16 -12.63 8.96
N LYS A 144 18.82 -12.52 8.86
CA LYS A 144 18.01 -13.26 7.88
C LYS A 144 18.55 -13.15 6.45
N ARG A 145 18.46 -14.27 5.73
CA ARG A 145 18.87 -14.45 4.32
C ARG A 145 17.71 -15.04 3.52
N GLY A 146 17.73 -14.84 2.21
CA GLY A 146 16.71 -15.37 1.31
C GLY A 146 15.49 -14.46 1.21
N LYS A 147 14.34 -15.04 0.87
CA LYS A 147 13.08 -14.33 0.58
C LYS A 147 12.52 -13.55 1.78
N ASP A 148 12.86 -13.95 3.00
CA ASP A 148 12.37 -13.34 4.24
C ASP A 148 13.38 -12.34 4.85
N ALA A 149 14.45 -12.01 4.11
CA ALA A 149 15.44 -11.03 4.54
C ALA A 149 14.97 -9.61 4.21
N LEU A 150 15.25 -8.66 5.11
CA LEU A 150 15.06 -7.25 4.81
C LEU A 150 15.82 -6.87 3.53
N PRO A 151 15.22 -6.10 2.61
CA PRO A 151 15.88 -5.64 1.39
C PRO A 151 17.25 -5.02 1.69
N ARG A 152 18.20 -5.23 0.78
CA ARG A 152 19.57 -4.68 0.90
C ARG A 152 19.88 -3.79 -0.31
N PRO A 153 19.20 -2.64 -0.43
CA PRO A 153 19.40 -1.74 -1.57
C PRO A 153 20.81 -1.14 -1.57
N ILE A 154 21.43 -1.03 -0.39
CA ILE A 154 22.78 -0.52 -0.19
C ILE A 154 23.52 -1.45 0.76
N ARG A 155 24.82 -1.64 0.51
CA ARG A 155 25.68 -2.45 1.38
C ARG A 155 25.92 -1.71 2.70
N VAL A 156 25.49 -2.31 3.80
CA VAL A 156 25.72 -1.84 5.18
C VAL A 156 26.40 -2.97 5.97
N PRO A 157 27.42 -2.68 6.81
CA PRO A 157 28.02 -3.67 7.71
C PRO A 157 26.97 -4.33 8.61
N ALA A 158 27.16 -5.61 8.94
CA ALA A 158 26.17 -6.39 9.68
C ALA A 158 25.80 -5.78 11.04
N GLY A 159 26.79 -5.36 11.84
CA GLY A 159 26.55 -4.71 13.14
C GLY A 159 25.76 -3.41 12.99
N LYS A 160 26.21 -2.50 12.11
CA LYS A 160 25.47 -1.26 11.81
C LYS A 160 24.04 -1.51 11.33
N ARG A 161 23.81 -2.59 10.58
CA ARG A 161 22.47 -2.98 10.12
C ARG A 161 21.60 -3.48 11.26
N ALA A 162 22.13 -4.30 12.17
CA ALA A 162 21.40 -4.74 13.36
C ALA A 162 21.00 -3.54 14.23
N THR A 163 21.93 -2.62 14.50
CA THR A 163 21.64 -1.37 15.21
C THR A 163 20.54 -0.56 14.53
N ALA A 164 20.63 -0.35 13.20
CA ALA A 164 19.60 0.37 12.46
C ALA A 164 18.23 -0.32 12.51
N VAL A 165 18.17 -1.66 12.43
CA VAL A 165 16.92 -2.41 12.59
C VAL A 165 16.35 -2.25 14.00
N ALA A 166 17.21 -2.24 15.03
CA ALA A 166 16.78 -2.00 16.40
C ALA A 166 16.18 -0.60 16.57
N GLN A 167 16.78 0.42 15.95
CA GLN A 167 16.21 1.78 15.93
C GLN A 167 14.87 1.82 15.20
N LEU A 168 14.70 1.10 14.08
CA LEU A 168 13.42 1.00 13.40
C LEU A 168 12.35 0.33 14.26
N LEU A 169 12.67 -0.73 15.00
CA LEU A 169 11.73 -1.35 15.93
C LEU A 169 11.32 -0.39 17.06
N ARG A 170 12.29 0.33 17.63
CA ARG A 170 12.03 1.37 18.65
C ARG A 170 11.07 2.45 18.13
N ILE A 171 11.37 3.01 16.96
CA ILE A 171 10.57 4.08 16.34
C ILE A 171 9.19 3.59 15.90
N PHE A 172 9.13 2.55 15.05
CA PHE A 172 7.90 2.15 14.37
C PHE A 172 7.07 1.15 15.16
N ALA A 173 7.69 0.27 15.94
CA ALA A 173 6.98 -0.80 16.64
C ALA A 173 6.62 -0.37 18.07
N LEU A 174 7.53 0.30 18.78
CA LEU A 174 7.36 0.69 20.18
C LEU A 174 6.96 2.16 20.37
N GLY A 175 7.12 3.00 19.35
CA GLY A 175 6.83 4.44 19.47
C GLY A 175 7.78 5.18 20.40
N THR A 176 8.98 4.64 20.62
CA THR A 176 10.02 5.33 21.38
C THR A 176 10.82 6.26 20.48
N GLN A 177 11.34 7.35 21.05
CA GLN A 177 12.23 8.29 20.38
C GLN A 177 13.67 8.04 20.86
N PRO A 178 14.38 7.05 20.29
CA PRO A 178 15.76 6.79 20.67
C PRO A 178 16.64 8.01 20.35
N ASN A 179 17.59 8.30 21.24
CA ASN A 179 18.60 9.31 20.97
C ASN A 179 19.60 8.76 19.95
N VAL A 180 19.36 9.04 18.66
CA VAL A 180 20.24 8.62 17.57
C VAL A 180 21.17 9.74 17.16
N THR A 181 22.42 9.38 16.90
CA THR A 181 23.36 10.28 16.22
C THR A 181 23.03 10.39 14.73
N GLU A 182 23.56 11.43 14.08
CA GLU A 182 23.33 11.63 12.65
C GLU A 182 23.90 10.50 11.78
N ASP A 183 25.05 9.90 12.13
CA ASP A 183 25.61 8.72 11.40
C ASP A 183 24.71 7.48 11.53
N GLU A 184 24.08 7.30 12.69
CA GLU A 184 23.12 6.22 12.92
C GLU A 184 21.84 6.47 12.11
N ALA A 185 21.33 7.70 12.09
CA ALA A 185 20.16 8.06 11.29
C ALA A 185 20.42 7.89 9.78
N GLU A 186 21.59 8.29 9.28
CA GLU A 186 21.99 7.99 7.90
C GLU A 186 22.08 6.49 7.61
N THR A 187 22.49 5.69 8.60
CA THR A 187 22.54 4.24 8.49
C THR A 187 21.12 3.67 8.40
N VAL A 188 20.18 4.19 9.19
CA VAL A 188 18.74 3.85 9.10
C VAL A 188 18.22 4.15 7.70
N GLU A 189 18.50 5.31 7.11
CA GLU A 189 18.10 5.62 5.73
C GLU A 189 18.66 4.66 4.68
N LYS A 190 19.92 4.22 4.84
CA LYS A 190 20.56 3.25 3.96
C LYS A 190 19.88 1.88 4.07
N VAL A 191 19.46 1.49 5.28
CA VAL A 191 18.72 0.24 5.54
C VAL A 191 17.29 0.31 5.00
N LEU A 192 16.59 1.43 5.17
CA LEU A 192 15.28 1.67 4.56
C LEU A 192 15.34 1.78 3.03
N GLY A 193 16.51 2.09 2.48
CA GLY A 193 16.73 2.22 1.04
C GLY A 193 16.41 3.58 0.45
N VAL A 194 16.10 4.56 1.30
CA VAL A 194 15.67 5.91 0.90
C VAL A 194 16.85 6.86 0.66
N SER A 195 18.03 6.55 1.17
CA SER A 195 19.22 7.44 1.04
C SER A 195 19.58 7.91 -0.39
N PRO A 196 19.28 7.19 -1.51
CA PRO A 196 19.46 7.76 -2.84
C PRO A 196 18.61 9.02 -3.10
N GLY A 197 17.52 9.22 -2.35
CA GLY A 197 16.69 10.43 -2.37
C GLY A 197 17.42 11.71 -1.96
N ARG A 198 18.59 11.60 -1.30
CA ARG A 198 19.47 12.74 -0.98
C ARG A 198 20.32 13.23 -2.15
N ARG A 199 20.46 12.43 -3.21
CA ARG A 199 21.43 12.69 -4.31
C ARG A 199 20.77 12.74 -5.68
N HIS A 200 19.81 11.86 -5.92
CA HIS A 200 19.15 11.78 -7.22
C HIS A 200 18.19 12.95 -7.41
N ARG A 201 18.12 13.43 -8.65
CA ARG A 201 17.23 14.49 -9.12
C ARG A 201 16.29 13.92 -10.15
N VAL A 202 15.03 14.34 -10.15
CA VAL A 202 14.06 13.96 -11.19
C VAL A 202 13.87 15.18 -12.07
N GLU A 203 14.51 15.19 -13.24
CA GLU A 203 14.57 16.38 -14.10
C GLU A 203 15.09 17.61 -13.32
N ASP A 204 14.33 18.71 -13.33
CA ASP A 204 14.67 19.95 -12.61
C ASP A 204 14.32 19.89 -11.10
N ALA A 205 13.62 18.84 -10.65
CA ALA A 205 13.35 18.65 -9.23
C ALA A 205 14.62 18.18 -8.51
N GLY A 206 15.00 18.93 -7.47
CA GLY A 206 16.11 18.59 -6.57
C GLY A 206 15.91 17.28 -5.81
N PRO A 207 16.89 16.88 -4.98
CA PRO A 207 16.70 15.75 -4.06
C PRO A 207 15.52 16.02 -3.11
N TRP A 208 14.70 15.00 -2.86
CA TRP A 208 13.52 15.15 -2.00
C TRP A 208 13.84 14.92 -0.51
N LEU A 209 14.92 14.19 -0.21
CA LEU A 209 15.46 14.12 1.15
C LEU A 209 16.45 15.27 1.35
N THR A 210 16.00 16.28 2.07
CA THR A 210 16.80 17.45 2.46
C THR A 210 16.81 17.59 3.99
N GLY A 211 17.82 18.28 4.54
CA GLY A 211 17.99 18.39 5.99
C GLY A 211 18.63 17.15 6.65
N PRO A 212 18.67 17.09 7.99
CA PRO A 212 19.32 16.00 8.72
C PRO A 212 18.49 14.71 8.71
N ALA A 213 19.14 13.56 8.67
CA ALA A 213 18.54 12.23 8.69
C ALA A 213 17.82 11.93 10.00
N SER A 214 18.27 12.53 11.10
CA SER A 214 17.65 12.41 12.43
C SER A 214 16.18 12.84 12.48
N VAL A 215 15.69 13.62 11.50
CA VAL A 215 14.25 13.97 11.38
C VAL A 215 13.36 12.74 11.28
N LEU A 216 13.86 11.61 10.74
CA LEU A 216 13.10 10.35 10.69
C LEU A 216 12.68 9.84 12.07
N VAL A 217 13.41 10.18 13.13
CA VAL A 217 13.05 9.78 14.50
C VAL A 217 11.84 10.54 15.01
N GLY A 218 11.69 11.80 14.61
CA GLY A 218 10.50 12.62 14.94
C GLY A 218 9.22 12.08 14.32
N ALA A 219 9.31 11.18 13.34
CA ALA A 219 8.12 10.54 12.77
C ALA A 219 7.42 9.59 13.77
N ALA A 220 8.14 9.07 14.78
CA ALA A 220 7.61 8.13 15.78
C ALA A 220 6.28 8.57 16.40
N ASP A 221 6.07 9.89 16.51
CA ASP A 221 4.89 10.51 17.11
C ASP A 221 3.59 10.22 16.35
N PHE A 222 3.67 9.81 15.09
CA PHE A 222 2.48 9.50 14.29
C PHE A 222 2.59 8.23 13.43
N VAL A 223 3.80 7.71 13.18
CA VAL A 223 4.02 6.51 12.36
C VAL A 223 4.21 5.23 13.17
N SER A 224 4.28 5.34 14.50
CA SER A 224 4.48 4.18 15.37
C SER A 224 3.19 3.39 15.57
N LEU A 225 3.31 2.09 15.81
CA LEU A 225 2.18 1.19 15.99
C LEU A 225 1.22 1.64 17.11
N PRO A 226 1.69 2.08 18.30
CA PRO A 226 0.80 2.62 19.33
C PRO A 226 0.07 3.88 18.86
N ARG A 227 0.78 4.84 18.24
CA ARG A 227 0.20 6.10 17.76
C ARG A 227 -0.79 5.90 16.62
N MET A 228 -0.51 4.98 15.71
CA MET A 228 -1.41 4.59 14.64
C MET A 228 -2.67 3.92 15.21
N THR A 229 -2.55 3.10 16.26
CA THR A 229 -3.70 2.47 16.94
C THR A 229 -4.57 3.52 17.65
N GLU A 230 -3.94 4.47 18.37
CA GLU A 230 -4.61 5.61 18.99
C GLU A 230 -5.36 6.44 17.95
N ALA A 231 -4.69 6.82 16.84
CA ALA A 231 -5.28 7.63 15.78
C ALA A 231 -6.53 6.99 15.14
N LEU A 232 -6.54 5.67 14.93
CA LEU A 232 -7.72 4.98 14.41
C LEU A 232 -8.90 4.99 15.38
N THR A 233 -8.60 4.90 16.67
CA THR A 233 -9.59 4.84 17.75
C THR A 233 -10.24 6.21 17.95
N ASP A 234 -9.42 7.26 18.00
CA ASP A 234 -9.83 8.62 18.35
C ASP A 234 -10.44 9.39 17.17
N ALA A 235 -10.10 9.02 15.94
CA ALA A 235 -10.60 9.70 14.75
C ALA A 235 -12.14 9.64 14.64
N THR A 236 -12.72 10.76 14.24
CA THR A 236 -14.15 10.90 13.94
C THR A 236 -14.50 10.30 12.56
N ASP A 237 -15.79 10.05 12.33
CA ASP A 237 -16.25 9.54 11.03
C ASP A 237 -15.92 10.48 9.86
N THR A 238 -15.93 11.79 10.12
CA THR A 238 -15.54 12.80 9.12
C THR A 238 -14.06 12.70 8.77
N GLU A 239 -13.19 12.55 9.77
CA GLU A 239 -11.74 12.41 9.56
C GLU A 239 -11.40 11.13 8.80
N TRP A 240 -12.11 10.04 9.07
CA TRP A 240 -11.98 8.80 8.29
C TRP A 240 -12.31 9.02 6.81
N GLU A 241 -13.47 9.61 6.50
CA GLU A 241 -13.87 9.85 5.10
C GLU A 241 -12.93 10.82 4.39
N GLU A 242 -12.42 11.85 5.08
CA GLU A 242 -11.40 12.77 4.53
C GLU A 242 -10.08 12.03 4.25
N ALA A 243 -9.59 11.24 5.22
CA ALA A 243 -8.36 10.48 5.13
C ALA A 243 -8.38 9.40 4.02
N ARG A 244 -9.56 8.91 3.66
CA ARG A 244 -9.75 7.88 2.64
C ARG A 244 -9.06 8.20 1.32
N SER A 245 -9.21 9.43 0.84
CA SER A 245 -8.65 9.85 -0.45
C SER A 245 -7.12 9.87 -0.44
N SER A 246 -6.51 10.38 0.65
CA SER A 246 -5.06 10.40 0.84
C SER A 246 -4.49 8.99 1.01
N ALA A 247 -5.14 8.14 1.81
CA ALA A 247 -4.73 6.75 1.96
C ALA A 247 -4.82 5.99 0.63
N ALA A 248 -5.87 6.23 -0.17
CA ALA A 248 -6.01 5.66 -1.51
C ALA A 248 -4.91 6.14 -2.46
N ALA A 249 -4.54 7.43 -2.41
CA ALA A 249 -3.46 7.98 -3.21
C ALA A 249 -2.12 7.30 -2.88
N PHE A 250 -1.79 7.14 -1.60
CA PHE A 250 -0.57 6.44 -1.19
C PHE A 250 -0.60 4.95 -1.50
N PHE A 251 -1.73 4.29 -1.26
CA PHE A 251 -1.81 2.85 -1.44
C PHE A 251 -1.83 2.45 -2.92
N LEU A 252 -2.60 3.16 -3.74
CA LEU A 252 -2.83 2.79 -5.14
C LEU A 252 -1.93 3.52 -6.13
N GLN A 253 -1.58 4.79 -5.88
CA GLN A 253 -0.92 5.64 -6.89
C GLN A 253 0.57 5.82 -6.64
N LEU A 254 1.04 5.86 -5.39
CA LEU A 254 2.47 5.93 -5.09
C LEU A 254 3.27 4.76 -5.70
N PRO A 255 2.77 3.50 -5.69
CA PRO A 255 3.48 2.39 -6.33
C PRO A 255 3.57 2.55 -7.84
N VAL A 256 2.48 2.99 -8.49
CA VAL A 256 2.42 3.28 -9.92
C VAL A 256 3.41 4.38 -10.30
N PHE A 257 3.42 5.49 -9.55
CA PHE A 257 4.41 6.56 -9.71
C PHE A 257 5.84 6.02 -9.60
N SER A 258 6.12 5.23 -8.56
CA SER A 258 7.45 4.69 -8.31
C SER A 258 7.90 3.75 -9.43
N ARG A 259 6.99 2.93 -9.96
CA ARG A 259 7.25 2.06 -11.13
C ARG A 259 7.44 2.87 -12.41
N ALA A 260 6.70 3.96 -12.60
CA ALA A 260 6.90 4.87 -13.73
C ALA A 260 8.29 5.54 -13.67
N VAL A 261 8.71 6.03 -12.50
CA VAL A 261 10.06 6.58 -12.30
C VAL A 261 11.14 5.53 -12.57
N ALA A 262 10.93 4.29 -12.11
CA ALA A 262 11.83 3.18 -12.39
C ALA A 262 11.92 2.85 -13.89
N ALA A 263 10.79 2.89 -14.61
CA ALA A 263 10.77 2.69 -16.06
C ALA A 263 11.46 3.84 -16.82
N MET A 264 11.19 5.09 -16.42
CA MET A 264 11.80 6.28 -17.00
C MET A 264 13.31 6.30 -16.87
N THR A 265 13.84 5.89 -15.71
CA THR A 265 15.26 5.97 -15.39
C THR A 265 16.02 4.67 -15.68
N GLY A 266 15.32 3.53 -15.66
CA GLY A 266 15.90 2.19 -15.68
C GLY A 266 16.52 1.75 -14.35
N ASN A 267 16.31 2.51 -13.28
CA ASN A 267 16.81 2.19 -11.96
C ASN A 267 15.63 1.92 -11.02
N LYS A 268 15.51 0.67 -10.56
CA LYS A 268 14.43 0.20 -9.68
C LYS A 268 14.36 0.92 -8.33
N ASN A 269 15.46 1.51 -7.87
CA ASN A 269 15.49 2.31 -6.63
C ASN A 269 15.97 3.75 -6.91
N PHE A 270 15.59 4.31 -8.05
CA PHE A 270 15.86 5.72 -8.33
C PHE A 270 15.24 6.60 -7.25
N ALA A 271 15.99 7.62 -6.80
CA ALA A 271 15.62 8.48 -5.68
C ALA A 271 15.14 7.76 -4.40
N GLY A 272 15.47 6.48 -4.17
CA GLY A 272 15.04 5.75 -2.98
C GLY A 272 13.58 5.25 -3.02
N MET A 273 12.93 5.28 -4.18
CA MET A 273 11.51 4.94 -4.32
C MET A 273 11.22 3.44 -4.46
N GLY A 274 12.25 2.60 -4.46
CA GLY A 274 12.13 1.17 -4.77
C GLY A 274 11.23 0.42 -3.79
N GLY A 275 11.28 0.79 -2.50
CA GLY A 275 10.42 0.21 -1.46
C GLY A 275 8.92 0.46 -1.68
N HIS A 276 8.56 1.50 -2.42
CA HIS A 276 7.16 1.85 -2.68
C HIS A 276 6.55 1.08 -3.85
N THR A 277 7.37 0.47 -4.71
CA THR A 277 6.91 -0.19 -5.95
C THR A 277 6.01 -1.41 -5.74
N ALA A 278 5.91 -1.92 -4.51
CA ALA A 278 5.13 -3.12 -4.18
C ALA A 278 4.09 -2.90 -3.08
N LEU A 279 3.86 -1.65 -2.62
CA LEU A 279 2.89 -1.42 -1.54
C LEU A 279 1.47 -1.87 -1.92
N ASP A 280 1.08 -1.68 -3.18
CA ASP A 280 -0.20 -2.12 -3.73
C ASP A 280 -0.26 -3.65 -3.99
N SER A 281 0.76 -4.40 -3.60
CA SER A 281 0.74 -5.87 -3.58
C SER A 281 0.60 -6.44 -2.16
N GLU A 282 0.68 -5.58 -1.14
CA GLU A 282 0.61 -5.95 0.28
C GLU A 282 -0.64 -5.35 0.93
N PRO A 283 -1.76 -6.10 1.03
CA PRO A 283 -3.04 -5.59 1.51
C PRO A 283 -3.00 -4.92 2.88
N LEU A 284 -2.10 -5.39 3.77
CA LEU A 284 -1.90 -4.81 5.09
C LEU A 284 -1.48 -3.34 5.04
N MET A 285 -0.75 -2.93 3.99
CA MET A 285 -0.30 -1.55 3.83
C MET A 285 -1.47 -0.59 3.70
N ALA A 286 -2.63 -1.03 3.21
CA ALA A 286 -3.81 -0.17 3.16
C ALA A 286 -4.30 0.23 4.57
N VAL A 287 -4.22 -0.69 5.53
CA VAL A 287 -4.57 -0.43 6.93
C VAL A 287 -3.53 0.49 7.58
N LEU A 288 -2.24 0.19 7.38
CA LEU A 288 -1.15 1.03 7.92
C LEU A 288 -1.18 2.45 7.34
N LEU A 289 -1.43 2.61 6.04
CA LEU A 289 -1.52 3.92 5.39
C LEU A 289 -2.76 4.70 5.85
N MET A 290 -3.88 4.03 6.13
CA MET A 290 -5.03 4.68 6.76
C MET A 290 -4.67 5.25 8.13
N ALA A 291 -4.06 4.42 8.97
CA ALA A 291 -3.67 4.81 10.32
C ALA A 291 -2.59 5.91 10.31
N PHE A 292 -1.64 5.83 9.37
CA PHE A 292 -0.64 6.87 9.11
C PHE A 292 -1.27 8.21 8.74
N VAL A 293 -2.23 8.24 7.82
CA VAL A 293 -2.88 9.50 7.40
C VAL A 293 -3.64 10.14 8.56
N LEU A 294 -4.35 9.33 9.34
CA LEU A 294 -5.05 9.79 10.53
C LEU A 294 -4.07 10.29 11.61
N GLY A 295 -2.99 9.56 11.86
CA GLY A 295 -1.95 9.96 12.80
C GLY A 295 -1.25 11.25 12.39
N ALA A 296 -0.92 11.40 11.11
CA ALA A 296 -0.31 12.62 10.57
C ALA A 296 -1.20 13.85 10.75
N ARG A 297 -2.53 13.66 10.80
CA ARG A 297 -3.49 14.73 11.11
C ARG A 297 -3.35 15.26 12.52
N GLY A 298 -3.08 14.38 13.49
CA GLY A 298 -2.82 14.76 14.88
C GLY A 298 -1.47 15.41 15.12
N ALA A 299 -0.52 15.28 14.18
CA ALA A 299 0.89 15.64 14.39
C ALA A 299 1.40 16.85 13.59
N ASP A 300 0.52 17.74 13.07
CA ASP A 300 0.87 18.89 12.20
C ASP A 300 1.60 18.49 10.90
N TRP A 301 1.47 17.22 10.49
CA TRP A 301 2.02 16.69 9.23
C TRP A 301 0.98 16.61 8.12
N PHE A 302 -0.28 16.94 8.42
CA PHE A 302 -1.40 16.73 7.51
C PHE A 302 -1.25 17.49 6.19
N GLY A 303 -0.79 18.75 6.23
CA GLY A 303 -0.59 19.54 5.01
C GLY A 303 0.37 18.87 4.03
N ASN A 304 1.48 18.32 4.52
CA ASN A 304 2.43 17.57 3.69
C ASN A 304 1.79 16.31 3.08
N VAL A 305 0.94 15.63 3.86
CA VAL A 305 0.21 14.43 3.42
C VAL A 305 -0.80 14.78 2.32
N GLU A 306 -1.58 15.85 2.49
CA GLU A 306 -2.56 16.31 1.51
C GLU A 306 -1.91 16.77 0.22
N ASP A 307 -0.83 17.55 0.29
CA ASP A 307 -0.10 18.02 -0.89
C ASP A 307 0.46 16.86 -1.73
N LEU A 308 1.01 15.84 -1.06
CA LEU A 308 1.51 14.66 -1.74
C LEU A 308 0.37 13.81 -2.32
N ALA A 309 -0.72 13.63 -1.57
CA ALA A 309 -1.91 12.93 -2.05
C ALA A 309 -2.53 13.63 -3.27
N ALA A 310 -2.64 14.96 -3.25
CA ALA A 310 -3.15 15.77 -4.37
C ALA A 310 -2.27 15.66 -5.61
N THR A 311 -0.95 15.58 -5.42
CA THR A 311 0.01 15.33 -6.52
C THR A 311 -0.21 13.94 -7.12
N LEU A 312 -0.38 12.93 -6.27
CA LEU A 312 -0.61 11.54 -6.69
C LEU A 312 -1.97 11.33 -7.35
N ALA A 313 -3.00 12.09 -6.96
CA ALA A 313 -4.36 11.96 -7.49
C ALA A 313 -4.47 12.20 -9.01
N ARG A 314 -3.46 12.82 -9.63
CA ARG A 314 -3.41 13.06 -11.09
C ARG A 314 -2.93 11.85 -11.89
N TRP A 315 -2.28 10.88 -11.25
CA TRP A 315 -1.69 9.74 -11.93
C TRP A 315 -2.67 8.85 -12.70
N PRO A 316 -3.89 8.55 -12.21
CA PRO A 316 -4.84 7.77 -12.99
C PRO A 316 -5.12 8.34 -14.38
N THR A 317 -5.29 9.66 -14.49
CA THR A 317 -5.47 10.36 -15.77
C THR A 317 -4.23 10.25 -16.64
N LEU A 318 -3.04 10.52 -16.08
CA LEU A 318 -1.77 10.43 -16.80
C LEU A 318 -1.51 9.02 -17.34
N VAL A 319 -1.74 7.98 -16.53
CA VAL A 319 -1.63 6.58 -17.00
C VAL A 319 -2.66 6.31 -18.09
N GLY A 320 -3.89 6.81 -17.96
CA GLY A 320 -4.92 6.70 -18.99
C GLY A 320 -4.49 7.30 -20.32
N GLU A 321 -3.90 8.49 -20.31
CA GLU A 321 -3.34 9.15 -21.49
C GLU A 321 -2.14 8.38 -22.07
N MET A 322 -1.23 7.90 -21.20
CA MET A 322 -0.10 7.07 -21.63
C MET A 322 -0.55 5.77 -22.30
N LYS A 323 -1.64 5.15 -21.82
CA LYS A 323 -2.19 3.93 -22.42
C LYS A 323 -2.71 4.14 -23.85
N GLN A 324 -3.16 5.35 -24.21
CA GLN A 324 -3.59 5.65 -25.59
C GLN A 324 -2.44 5.48 -26.59
N VAL A 325 -1.18 5.57 -26.14
CA VAL A 325 -0.01 5.28 -26.99
C VAL A 325 -0.02 3.82 -27.48
N LEU A 326 -0.58 2.89 -26.69
CA LEU A 326 -0.67 1.47 -27.08
C LEU A 326 -1.68 1.23 -28.20
N ASP A 327 -2.59 2.18 -28.44
CA ASP A 327 -3.59 2.09 -29.52
C ASP A 327 -3.05 2.64 -30.85
N LEU A 328 -1.86 3.27 -30.86
CA LEU A 328 -1.25 3.79 -32.08
C LEU A 328 -0.73 2.66 -32.98
N PRO A 329 -0.88 2.77 -34.31
CA PRO A 329 -0.23 1.84 -35.24
C PRO A 329 1.29 1.84 -35.07
N GLN A 330 1.93 0.68 -35.14
CA GLN A 330 3.39 0.54 -34.97
C GLN A 330 4.20 1.48 -35.88
N ALA A 331 3.77 1.67 -37.13
CA ALA A 331 4.44 2.57 -38.07
C ALA A 331 4.37 4.05 -37.67
N GLU A 332 3.30 4.46 -36.97
CA GLU A 332 3.16 5.81 -36.43
C GLU A 332 4.04 5.98 -35.19
N LEU A 333 4.04 4.98 -34.30
CA LEU A 333 4.91 4.96 -33.14
C LEU A 333 6.39 5.05 -33.54
N ASP A 334 6.84 4.23 -34.49
CA ASP A 334 8.22 4.24 -34.98
C ASP A 334 8.61 5.60 -35.58
N ARG A 335 7.69 6.23 -36.32
CA ARG A 335 7.89 7.58 -36.87
C ARG A 335 8.04 8.62 -35.77
N ASN A 336 7.17 8.58 -34.74
CA ASN A 336 7.23 9.50 -33.61
C ASN A 336 8.53 9.32 -32.81
N LEU A 337 9.03 8.08 -32.68
CA LEU A 337 10.29 7.76 -32.00
C LEU A 337 11.54 8.10 -32.82
N ALA A 338 11.45 8.16 -34.15
CA ALA A 338 12.59 8.40 -35.04
C ALA A 338 13.22 9.79 -34.83
N GLY A 339 12.41 10.81 -34.51
CA GLY A 339 12.86 12.18 -34.27
C GLY A 339 13.46 12.44 -32.89
N LEU A 340 13.39 11.47 -31.97
CA LEU A 340 13.90 11.60 -30.61
C LEU A 340 15.40 11.28 -30.52
N SER A 341 16.08 11.88 -29.53
CA SER A 341 17.44 11.48 -29.16
C SER A 341 17.48 10.02 -28.72
N HIS A 342 18.65 9.38 -28.80
CA HIS A 342 18.81 7.98 -28.40
C HIS A 342 18.34 7.72 -26.95
N GLU A 343 18.68 8.62 -26.02
CA GLU A 343 18.26 8.53 -24.62
C GLU A 343 16.74 8.63 -24.47
N MET A 344 16.12 9.62 -25.12
CA MET A 344 14.67 9.81 -25.04
C MET A 344 13.93 8.64 -25.68
N ARG A 345 14.43 8.10 -26.79
CA ARG A 345 13.87 6.89 -27.42
C ARG A 345 13.92 5.69 -26.47
N ALA A 346 15.08 5.43 -25.85
CA ALA A 346 15.24 4.32 -24.90
C ALA A 346 14.32 4.49 -23.67
N ARG A 347 14.19 5.72 -23.16
CA ARG A 347 13.26 6.08 -22.08
C ARG A 347 11.81 5.77 -22.47
N THR A 348 11.35 6.29 -23.61
CA THR A 348 9.97 6.07 -24.09
C THR A 348 9.68 4.58 -24.32
N GLN A 349 10.63 3.84 -24.90
CA GLN A 349 10.49 2.39 -25.08
C GLN A 349 10.32 1.63 -23.76
N ARG A 350 11.06 2.01 -22.70
CA ARG A 350 10.87 1.40 -21.36
C ARG A 350 9.50 1.68 -20.76
N ILE A 351 8.96 2.89 -20.96
CA ILE A 351 7.61 3.25 -20.50
C ILE A 351 6.56 2.45 -21.25
N ILE A 352 6.67 2.34 -22.59
CA ILE A 352 5.77 1.53 -23.41
C ILE A 352 5.82 0.07 -22.96
N GLN A 353 7.01 -0.48 -22.72
CA GLN A 353 7.16 -1.83 -22.20
C GLN A 353 6.50 -2.00 -20.83
N ALA A 354 6.69 -1.05 -19.91
CA ALA A 354 6.04 -1.07 -18.60
C ALA A 354 4.50 -1.03 -18.71
N LEU A 355 3.94 -0.27 -19.64
CA LEU A 355 2.50 -0.25 -19.92
C LEU A 355 2.01 -1.61 -20.44
N LEU A 356 2.72 -2.21 -21.41
CA LEU A 356 2.39 -3.53 -21.96
C LEU A 356 2.46 -4.64 -20.91
N ASP A 357 3.44 -4.56 -19.99
CA ASP A 357 3.62 -5.51 -18.91
C ASP A 357 2.59 -5.36 -17.76
N GLY A 358 1.76 -4.31 -17.80
CA GLY A 358 0.83 -3.96 -16.72
C GLY A 358 1.52 -3.38 -15.48
N GLU A 359 2.79 -2.96 -15.60
CA GLU A 359 3.57 -2.40 -14.48
C GLU A 359 3.00 -1.07 -14.00
N LEU A 360 2.22 -0.35 -14.81
CA LEU A 360 1.58 0.92 -14.41
C LEU A 360 0.10 0.75 -14.05
N ASP A 361 -0.39 -0.48 -13.91
CA ASP A 361 -1.71 -0.75 -13.34
C ASP A 361 -1.67 -0.64 -11.81
N THR A 362 -2.80 -0.26 -11.22
CA THR A 362 -2.99 -0.21 -9.76
C THR A 362 -3.36 -1.57 -9.20
N GLY A 363 -2.88 -1.87 -7.99
CA GLY A 363 -3.30 -3.03 -7.22
C GLY A 363 -2.39 -4.24 -7.44
N PRO A 364 -2.80 -5.41 -6.93
CA PRO A 364 -1.92 -6.56 -6.89
C PRO A 364 -1.70 -7.07 -8.30
N LYS A 365 -0.43 -7.26 -8.67
CA LYS A 365 -0.07 -7.82 -9.96
C LYS A 365 -0.66 -9.23 -10.11
N PRO A 366 -1.17 -9.62 -11.29
CA PRO A 366 -1.50 -11.00 -11.53
C PRO A 366 -0.24 -11.86 -11.33
N VAL A 367 -0.35 -12.87 -10.46
CA VAL A 367 0.71 -13.87 -10.27
C VAL A 367 0.99 -14.51 -11.64
N ARG A 368 2.17 -14.22 -12.21
CA ARG A 368 2.64 -14.81 -13.47
C ARG A 368 2.99 -16.29 -13.28
#